data_AF-A0A835FZM5-F1
#
_entry.id   AF-A0A835FZM5-F1
#
_cell.length_a   1.000
_cell.length_b   1.000
_cell.length_c   1.000
_cell.angle_alpha   90.00
_cell.angle_beta   90.00
_cell.angle_gamma   90.00
#
_symmetry.space_group_name_H-M   'P 1'
#
loop_
_entity.id
_entity.type
_entity.pdbx_description
1 polymer ?
#
loop_
_entity_poly.entity_id
_entity_poly.type
_entity_poly.pdbx_seq_one_letter_code
_entity_poly.pdbx_strand_id
1 'polypeptide(L)'
;MDKSYSLAPDFSWFIFSPDETALYTLQTTDGGENWTQGLVEGHMGRLRYRKASYYTPDSGILVTSVNKTSEAAAIQEFLRDTQKLVYQSASKTFVEHYDEIMAGTFHGEIINEECDEKWRNEIMCQTAAYHYEIVGSFLRPEELKQAREQFEAGQITAEELKAIEDEAIRTLVAKQKAVGLKTISDGEFRRSYWHLDFFWGFKGIEHNVMDQGYLFHGEETRADSARLNGRIQYNPNHPVFEEYVFLTTIADGLPIRQSIPAPAQLLAELVRGSNEDRVNEVYPDREVLYQDIAKAYRETILALYELGCRDIKLDDCTWGMLVDKNFWETMTNGVYDTQQLQKLYLRLNNDAIADLPEDLHVTTHVCRGNYHSTWATSGGYEPIADTLLGNQDVAAFFLEFDDDRSGDFEPLRFVPAEKQVVLGLVTSKDGKLEGKDTLISRIKEASQYVPLERLSLSPQCGFASTEEGNILTEEEQWAKVSLVIDVANEVWGQKA
;
A
#
# COMPACT_ATOMS: atom_id res chain seq x y z
N MET A 1 -46.72 -13.99 2.46
CA MET A 1 -45.91 -15.04 1.81
C MET A 1 -45.51 -15.98 2.92
N ASP A 2 -46.29 -17.04 3.15
CA ASP A 2 -45.95 -18.07 4.12
C ASP A 2 -44.79 -18.90 3.57
N LYS A 3 -43.59 -18.60 4.05
CA LYS A 3 -42.46 -19.52 3.97
C LYS A 3 -41.93 -19.66 5.39
N SER A 4 -42.27 -20.78 6.01
CA SER A 4 -41.61 -21.26 7.23
C SER A 4 -40.25 -21.82 6.82
N TYR A 5 -39.17 -21.25 7.35
CA TYR A 5 -37.81 -21.72 7.14
C TYR A 5 -37.36 -22.49 8.39
N SER A 6 -36.73 -23.64 8.19
CA SER A 6 -36.07 -24.36 9.27
C SER A 6 -34.73 -23.67 9.54
N LEU A 7 -34.54 -23.13 10.74
CA LEU A 7 -33.28 -22.55 11.17
C LEU A 7 -32.34 -23.68 11.62
N ALA A 8 -31.05 -23.56 11.31
CA ALA A 8 -30.03 -24.49 11.78
C ALA A 8 -29.86 -24.38 13.32
N PRO A 9 -29.46 -25.46 14.02
CA PRO A 9 -29.34 -25.48 15.49
C PRO A 9 -28.31 -24.51 16.08
N ASP A 10 -27.42 -23.96 15.26
CA ASP A 10 -26.33 -23.04 15.60
C ASP A 10 -26.60 -21.58 15.16
N PHE A 11 -27.80 -21.32 14.65
CA PHE A 11 -28.24 -20.00 14.19
C PHE A 11 -28.29 -18.99 15.35
N SER A 12 -27.49 -17.93 15.28
CA SER A 12 -27.21 -17.06 16.44
C SER A 12 -27.83 -15.66 16.42
N TRP A 13 -28.30 -15.15 15.27
CA TRP A 13 -29.00 -13.85 15.22
C TRP A 13 -29.79 -13.56 13.92
N PHE A 14 -30.77 -12.65 13.99
CA PHE A 14 -31.44 -12.08 12.81
C PHE A 14 -32.00 -10.68 13.05
N ILE A 15 -32.27 -9.95 11.96
CA ILE A 15 -32.90 -8.62 11.99
C ILE A 15 -34.36 -8.76 11.55
N PHE A 16 -35.29 -8.20 12.32
CA PHE A 16 -36.71 -8.27 12.02
C PHE A 16 -37.47 -7.01 12.44
N SER A 17 -38.62 -6.80 11.80
CA SER A 17 -39.54 -5.71 12.12
C SER A 17 -40.94 -6.31 12.26
N PRO A 18 -41.40 -6.59 13.49
CA PRO A 18 -42.69 -7.23 13.72
C PRO A 18 -43.87 -6.27 13.56
N ASP A 19 -43.64 -4.97 13.74
CA ASP A 19 -44.65 -3.91 13.75
C ASP A 19 -44.63 -3.03 12.49
N GLU A 20 -43.72 -3.31 11.55
CA GLU A 20 -43.47 -2.52 10.33
C GLU A 20 -43.04 -1.05 10.61
N THR A 21 -42.67 -0.73 11.84
CA THR A 21 -42.34 0.63 12.31
C THR A 21 -41.04 0.72 13.08
N ALA A 22 -40.52 -0.40 13.59
CA ALA A 22 -39.26 -0.48 14.32
C ALA A 22 -38.44 -1.69 13.86
N LEU A 23 -37.12 -1.55 13.89
CA LEU A 23 -36.17 -2.60 13.52
C LEU A 23 -35.50 -3.14 14.78
N TYR A 24 -35.42 -4.45 14.88
CA TYR A 24 -34.86 -5.14 16.03
C TYR A 24 -33.86 -6.20 15.60
N THR A 25 -32.82 -6.39 16.42
CA THR A 25 -31.94 -7.57 16.36
C THR A 25 -32.44 -8.59 17.38
N LEU A 26 -32.58 -9.83 16.96
CA LEU A 26 -32.72 -10.97 17.85
C LEU A 26 -31.41 -11.73 17.85
N GLN A 27 -30.87 -11.99 19.03
CA GLN A 27 -29.63 -12.73 19.23
C GLN A 27 -29.86 -13.86 20.22
N THR A 28 -29.19 -14.98 20.01
CA THR A 28 -29.17 -16.14 20.90
C THR A 28 -27.73 -16.60 21.07
N THR A 29 -27.38 -16.98 22.30
CA THR A 29 -26.05 -17.51 22.64
C THR A 29 -26.10 -19.00 22.97
N ASP A 30 -27.27 -19.63 22.81
CA ASP A 30 -27.54 -21.02 23.22
C ASP A 30 -28.24 -21.83 22.11
N GLY A 31 -27.93 -21.53 20.85
CA GLY A 31 -28.46 -22.29 19.70
C GLY A 31 -29.95 -22.10 19.46
N GLY A 32 -30.50 -20.94 19.85
CA GLY A 32 -31.90 -20.58 19.61
C GLY A 32 -32.87 -20.97 20.72
N GLU A 33 -32.38 -21.45 21.86
CA GLU A 33 -33.23 -21.78 23.02
C GLU A 33 -33.75 -20.51 23.73
N ASN A 34 -32.90 -19.49 23.89
CA ASN A 34 -33.27 -18.18 24.44
C ASN A 34 -32.85 -17.04 23.52
N TRP A 35 -33.74 -16.06 23.38
CA TRP A 35 -33.56 -14.92 22.48
C TRP A 35 -33.57 -13.59 23.23
N THR A 36 -32.56 -12.77 22.95
CA THR A 36 -32.45 -11.40 23.44
C THR A 36 -32.77 -10.44 22.30
N GLN A 37 -33.70 -9.51 22.55
CA GLN A 37 -34.13 -8.50 21.58
C GLN A 37 -33.42 -7.18 21.85
N GLY A 38 -32.73 -6.64 20.85
CA GLY A 38 -32.16 -5.30 20.83
C GLY A 38 -32.92 -4.40 19.87
N LEU A 39 -33.27 -3.18 20.29
CA LEU A 39 -33.84 -2.17 19.40
C LEU A 39 -32.71 -1.56 18.56
N VAL A 40 -32.84 -1.63 17.24
CA VAL A 40 -31.91 -1.00 16.29
C VAL A 40 -32.38 0.42 15.96
N GLU A 41 -33.67 0.58 15.63
CA GLU A 41 -34.29 1.88 15.35
C GLU A 41 -35.78 1.84 15.72
N GLY A 42 -36.24 2.85 16.47
CA GLY A 42 -37.58 2.91 17.04
C GLY A 42 -38.60 3.69 16.20
N HIS A 43 -38.16 4.43 15.19
CA HIS A 43 -39.01 5.34 14.42
C HIS A 43 -38.76 5.25 12.91
N MET A 44 -38.93 4.06 12.33
CA MET A 44 -38.95 3.90 10.88
C MET A 44 -40.34 4.23 10.31
N GLY A 45 -40.38 4.90 9.17
CA GLY A 45 -41.61 4.96 8.36
C GLY A 45 -42.00 3.57 7.87
N ARG A 46 -43.25 3.38 7.39
CA ARG A 46 -43.74 2.08 6.89
C ARG A 46 -42.73 1.40 5.97
N LEU A 47 -42.11 0.33 6.45
CA LEU A 47 -41.13 -0.45 5.70
C LEU A 47 -41.86 -1.45 4.80
N ARG A 48 -41.66 -1.34 3.49
CA ARG A 48 -42.00 -2.42 2.54
C ARG A 48 -40.71 -3.07 2.10
N TYR A 49 -40.58 -4.36 2.34
CA TYR A 49 -39.44 -5.13 1.85
C TYR A 49 -39.75 -5.89 0.56
N ARG A 50 -38.73 -6.14 -0.24
CA ARG A 50 -38.88 -6.83 -1.54
C ARG A 50 -37.93 -8.01 -1.72
N LYS A 51 -36.81 -8.04 -1.00
CA LYS A 51 -35.77 -9.05 -1.15
C LYS A 51 -35.13 -9.35 0.21
N ALA A 52 -34.96 -10.64 0.48
CA ALA A 52 -34.15 -11.17 1.55
C ALA A 52 -32.87 -11.71 0.91
N SER A 53 -31.72 -11.23 1.35
CA SER A 53 -30.42 -11.72 0.90
C SER A 53 -29.77 -12.48 2.05
N TYR A 54 -29.30 -13.69 1.75
CA TYR A 54 -28.51 -14.52 2.65
C TYR A 54 -27.04 -14.23 2.36
N TYR A 55 -26.23 -14.06 3.39
CA TYR A 55 -24.80 -13.75 3.21
C TYR A 55 -23.96 -15.01 3.10
N THR A 56 -24.38 -16.08 3.77
CA THR A 56 -23.89 -17.46 3.58
C THR A 56 -25.05 -18.44 3.83
N PRO A 57 -24.89 -19.76 3.59
CA PRO A 57 -25.89 -20.75 3.99
C PRO A 57 -26.26 -20.69 5.48
N ASP A 58 -25.32 -20.23 6.32
CA ASP A 58 -25.39 -20.34 7.79
C ASP A 58 -25.24 -18.98 8.51
N SER A 59 -25.30 -17.85 7.81
CA SER A 59 -25.28 -16.52 8.45
C SER A 59 -26.17 -15.48 7.77
N GLY A 60 -27.11 -14.96 8.58
CA GLY A 60 -27.81 -13.68 8.46
C GLY A 60 -28.76 -13.52 7.26
N ILE A 61 -29.96 -12.97 7.52
CA ILE A 61 -30.88 -12.49 6.47
C ILE A 61 -30.94 -10.96 6.54
N LEU A 62 -30.50 -10.26 5.48
CA LEU A 62 -30.80 -8.83 5.31
C LEU A 62 -32.09 -8.66 4.52
N VAL A 63 -33.00 -7.86 5.06
CA VAL A 63 -34.27 -7.49 4.43
C VAL A 63 -34.22 -6.02 4.02
N THR A 64 -34.29 -5.73 2.72
CA THR A 64 -34.11 -4.35 2.21
C THR A 64 -35.44 -3.62 1.96
N SER A 65 -35.53 -2.36 2.39
CA SER A 65 -36.63 -1.39 2.17
C SER A 65 -36.58 -0.73 0.78
N VAL A 66 -37.74 -0.31 0.24
CA VAL A 66 -37.85 0.41 -1.05
C VAL A 66 -37.77 1.95 -0.94
N ASN A 67 -37.71 2.53 0.27
CA ASN A 67 -37.74 4.00 0.41
C ASN A 67 -36.33 4.62 0.40
N LYS A 68 -35.96 5.10 -0.78
CA LYS A 68 -34.73 5.85 -1.05
C LYS A 68 -34.81 7.24 -0.42
N THR A 69 -34.08 7.52 0.68
CA THR A 69 -33.20 8.71 0.78
C THR A 69 -32.49 8.90 2.12
N SER A 70 -32.96 8.37 3.26
CA SER A 70 -32.27 8.56 4.56
C SER A 70 -31.57 7.31 5.12
N GLU A 71 -31.84 6.12 4.57
CA GLU A 71 -31.41 4.83 5.15
C GLU A 71 -30.11 4.27 4.53
N ALA A 72 -29.68 4.75 3.36
CA ALA A 72 -28.54 4.19 2.65
C ALA A 72 -27.19 4.41 3.37
N ALA A 73 -27.03 5.53 4.08
CA ALA A 73 -25.79 5.85 4.80
C ALA A 73 -25.62 4.99 6.06
N ALA A 74 -26.69 4.86 6.87
CA ALA A 74 -26.69 4.01 8.07
C ALA A 74 -26.55 2.52 7.71
N ILE A 75 -27.15 2.08 6.60
CA ILE A 75 -26.98 0.70 6.11
C ILE A 75 -25.54 0.45 5.62
N GLN A 76 -24.90 1.43 4.97
CA GLN A 76 -23.50 1.34 4.54
C GLN A 76 -22.49 1.37 5.70
N GLU A 77 -22.82 2.04 6.79
CA GLU A 77 -22.04 2.06 8.04
C GLU A 77 -22.17 0.71 8.77
N PHE A 78 -23.40 0.17 8.88
CA PHE A 78 -23.65 -1.16 9.44
C PHE A 78 -23.02 -2.29 8.61
N LEU A 79 -23.04 -2.21 7.27
CA LEU A 79 -22.35 -3.15 6.38
C LEU A 79 -20.85 -3.13 6.62
N ARG A 80 -20.26 -1.96 6.87
CA ARG A 80 -18.85 -1.81 7.22
C ARG A 80 -18.51 -2.44 8.57
N ASP A 81 -19.34 -2.25 9.59
CA ASP A 81 -19.12 -2.87 10.91
C ASP A 81 -19.26 -4.40 10.87
N THR A 82 -20.18 -4.90 10.04
CA THR A 82 -20.38 -6.35 9.84
C THR A 82 -19.26 -6.95 8.99
N GLN A 83 -18.80 -6.25 7.95
CA GLN A 83 -17.61 -6.63 7.18
C GLN A 83 -16.36 -6.64 8.06
N LYS A 84 -16.19 -5.66 8.96
CA LYS A 84 -15.11 -5.64 9.95
C LYS A 84 -15.03 -6.94 10.77
N LEU A 85 -16.18 -7.45 11.23
CA LEU A 85 -16.25 -8.71 11.99
C LEU A 85 -15.91 -9.94 11.13
N VAL A 86 -16.26 -9.94 9.84
CA VAL A 86 -15.95 -11.02 8.89
C VAL A 86 -14.47 -10.99 8.46
N TYR A 87 -13.88 -9.81 8.26
CA TYR A 87 -12.48 -9.65 7.88
C TYR A 87 -11.50 -9.90 9.04
N GLN A 88 -11.89 -9.56 10.27
CA GLN A 88 -11.15 -9.96 11.48
C GLN A 88 -11.13 -11.48 11.70
N SER A 89 -12.00 -12.21 11.01
CA SER A 89 -12.12 -13.67 11.05
C SER A 89 -11.61 -14.38 9.79
N ALA A 90 -10.74 -13.74 8.97
CA ALA A 90 -10.24 -14.34 7.74
C ALA A 90 -9.48 -15.66 8.03
N SER A 91 -10.24 -16.74 8.10
CA SER A 91 -9.73 -18.06 8.35
C SER A 91 -9.11 -18.60 7.09
N LYS A 92 -8.18 -19.53 7.25
CA LYS A 92 -7.52 -20.25 6.17
C LYS A 92 -8.50 -20.76 5.11
N THR A 93 -9.70 -21.20 5.52
CA THR A 93 -10.77 -21.66 4.63
C THR A 93 -11.32 -20.55 3.71
N PHE A 94 -11.41 -19.30 4.16
CA PHE A 94 -11.86 -18.18 3.32
C PHE A 94 -10.86 -17.89 2.20
N VAL A 95 -9.57 -17.93 2.51
CA VAL A 95 -8.49 -17.72 1.53
C VAL A 95 -8.43 -18.88 0.53
N GLU A 96 -8.54 -20.12 1.00
CA GLU A 96 -8.43 -21.32 0.16
C GLU A 96 -9.62 -21.53 -0.79
N HIS A 97 -10.80 -20.98 -0.47
CA HIS A 97 -12.03 -21.14 -1.27
C HIS A 97 -12.60 -19.82 -1.79
N TYR A 98 -11.79 -18.76 -1.87
CA TYR A 98 -12.24 -17.41 -2.24
C TYR A 98 -13.07 -17.38 -3.53
N ASP A 99 -12.59 -18.01 -4.62
CA ASP A 99 -13.31 -18.00 -5.90
C ASP A 99 -14.65 -18.75 -5.81
N GLU A 100 -14.73 -19.84 -5.04
CA GLU A 100 -15.97 -20.58 -4.79
C GLU A 100 -16.91 -19.82 -3.86
N ILE A 101 -16.38 -19.07 -2.90
CA ILE A 101 -17.15 -18.23 -1.96
C ILE A 101 -17.72 -17.02 -2.70
N MET A 102 -16.92 -16.33 -3.50
CA MET A 102 -17.34 -15.16 -4.29
C MET A 102 -18.27 -15.56 -5.45
N ALA A 103 -18.13 -16.77 -5.99
CA ALA A 103 -19.06 -17.35 -6.96
C ALA A 103 -20.33 -17.95 -6.32
N GLY A 104 -20.40 -18.07 -4.98
CA GLY A 104 -21.53 -18.67 -4.26
C GLY A 104 -21.67 -20.19 -4.43
N THR A 105 -20.58 -20.88 -4.78
CA THR A 105 -20.51 -22.32 -5.03
C THR A 105 -19.80 -23.12 -3.93
N PHE A 106 -19.27 -22.45 -2.90
CA PHE A 106 -18.65 -23.10 -1.75
C PHE A 106 -19.71 -23.71 -0.82
N HIS A 107 -19.46 -24.95 -0.37
CA HIS A 107 -20.39 -25.74 0.46
C HIS A 107 -19.73 -26.27 1.76
N GLY A 108 -18.54 -25.79 2.12
CA GLY A 108 -17.85 -26.15 3.35
C GLY A 108 -18.10 -25.16 4.50
N GLU A 109 -17.74 -25.55 5.73
CA GLU A 109 -17.80 -24.66 6.91
C GLU A 109 -16.61 -23.69 6.92
N ILE A 110 -16.87 -22.39 7.09
CA ILE A 110 -15.82 -21.40 7.38
C ILE A 110 -15.58 -21.42 8.88
N ILE A 111 -14.61 -22.22 9.33
CA ILE A 111 -14.26 -22.30 10.74
C ILE A 111 -13.39 -21.09 11.08
N ASN A 112 -13.85 -20.25 12.00
CA ASN A 112 -13.07 -19.18 12.59
C ASN A 112 -12.12 -19.82 13.62
N GLU A 113 -11.01 -20.41 13.14
CA GLU A 113 -9.98 -20.90 14.04
C GLU A 113 -9.40 -19.69 14.78
N GLU A 114 -9.44 -19.71 16.12
CA GLU A 114 -8.69 -18.74 16.93
C GLU A 114 -7.29 -18.64 16.35
N CYS A 115 -6.93 -17.46 15.87
CA CYS A 115 -5.62 -17.16 15.34
C CYS A 115 -4.58 -17.63 16.38
N ASP A 116 -3.99 -18.79 16.15
CA ASP A 116 -3.18 -19.53 17.12
C ASP A 116 -2.13 -18.57 17.70
N GLU A 117 -2.00 -18.50 19.03
CA GLU A 117 -1.00 -17.66 19.70
C GLU A 117 0.41 -17.93 19.15
N LYS A 118 0.63 -19.13 18.60
CA LYS A 118 1.87 -19.47 17.89
C LYS A 118 2.01 -18.78 16.54
N TRP A 119 0.93 -18.67 15.75
CA TRP A 119 0.89 -17.92 14.48
C TRP A 119 1.05 -16.42 14.71
N ARG A 120 0.37 -15.88 15.75
CA ARG A 120 0.58 -14.50 16.21
C ARG A 120 2.01 -14.26 16.66
N ASN A 121 2.62 -15.14 17.45
CA ASN A 121 4.02 -14.95 17.90
C ASN A 121 5.06 -15.17 16.78
N GLU A 122 4.79 -16.01 15.78
CA GLU A 122 5.67 -16.17 14.61
C GLU A 122 5.58 -14.99 13.63
N ILE A 123 4.47 -14.24 13.62
CA ILE A 123 4.28 -12.99 12.84
C ILE A 123 4.72 -11.74 13.63
N MET A 124 4.38 -11.64 14.91
CA MET A 124 4.73 -10.51 15.80
C MET A 124 6.23 -10.43 16.11
N CYS A 125 6.98 -11.51 15.84
CA CYS A 125 8.45 -11.54 15.96
C CYS A 125 9.14 -11.35 14.59
N GLN A 126 8.42 -10.88 13.57
CA GLN A 126 9.02 -10.55 12.28
C GLN A 126 9.76 -9.22 12.37
N THR A 127 11.03 -9.25 12.00
CA THR A 127 11.84 -8.05 11.77
C THR A 127 11.15 -7.17 10.71
N ALA A 128 11.15 -5.84 10.89
CA ALA A 128 10.53 -4.90 9.96
C ALA A 128 11.06 -4.99 8.51
N ALA A 129 12.27 -5.51 8.36
CA ALA A 129 12.82 -5.97 7.10
C ALA A 129 13.52 -7.33 7.27
N TYR A 130 13.42 -8.19 6.26
CA TYR A 130 14.23 -9.40 6.13
C TYR A 130 15.65 -9.05 5.64
N HIS A 131 16.63 -9.93 5.81
CA HIS A 131 18.01 -9.68 5.33
C HIS A 131 18.15 -9.57 3.80
N TYR A 132 17.13 -10.00 3.06
CA TYR A 132 16.98 -9.72 1.63
C TYR A 132 15.59 -9.18 1.37
N GLU A 133 15.50 -8.16 0.53
CA GLU A 133 14.28 -7.41 0.30
C GLU A 133 14.11 -7.00 -1.17
N ILE A 134 12.86 -6.69 -1.52
CA ILE A 134 12.50 -5.99 -2.76
C ILE A 134 11.91 -4.61 -2.45
N VAL A 135 12.02 -3.69 -3.40
CA VAL A 135 11.46 -2.34 -3.26
C VAL A 135 9.97 -2.29 -3.60
N GLY A 136 9.43 -3.12 -4.48
CA GLY A 136 7.98 -3.19 -4.67
C GLY A 136 7.62 -3.37 -6.13
N SER A 137 7.97 -2.44 -6.99
CA SER A 137 7.61 -2.52 -8.40
C SER A 137 8.45 -3.50 -9.22
N PHE A 138 7.80 -4.15 -10.18
CA PHE A 138 8.40 -5.10 -11.12
C PHE A 138 8.13 -4.66 -12.57
N LEU A 139 8.94 -5.14 -13.51
CA LEU A 139 8.69 -4.94 -14.94
C LEU A 139 7.33 -5.50 -15.32
N ARG A 140 6.50 -4.65 -15.93
CA ARG A 140 5.19 -5.06 -16.44
C ARG A 140 5.40 -5.95 -17.67
N PRO A 141 4.74 -7.12 -17.74
CA PRO A 141 4.84 -8.01 -18.89
C PRO A 141 4.25 -7.35 -20.14
N GLU A 142 4.72 -7.77 -21.31
CA GLU A 142 4.33 -7.19 -22.60
C GLU A 142 2.82 -7.31 -22.84
N GLU A 143 2.21 -8.42 -22.40
CA GLU A 143 0.77 -8.64 -22.49
C GLU A 143 -0.03 -7.58 -21.72
N LEU A 144 0.47 -7.13 -20.56
CA LEU A 144 -0.16 -6.09 -19.75
C LEU A 144 -0.03 -4.71 -20.41
N LYS A 145 1.14 -4.42 -21.01
CA LYS A 145 1.34 -3.17 -21.77
C LYS A 145 0.37 -3.08 -22.96
N GLN A 146 0.26 -4.16 -23.72
CA GLN A 146 -0.68 -4.24 -24.84
C GLN A 146 -2.14 -4.12 -24.38
N ALA A 147 -2.52 -4.71 -23.25
CA ALA A 147 -3.85 -4.57 -22.70
C ALA A 147 -4.19 -3.12 -22.35
N ARG A 148 -3.23 -2.37 -21.79
CA ARG A 148 -3.42 -0.94 -21.50
C ARG A 148 -3.62 -0.12 -22.77
N GLU A 149 -2.80 -0.33 -23.80
CA GLU A 149 -2.98 0.32 -25.11
C GLU A 149 -4.35 -0.01 -25.73
N GLN A 150 -4.81 -1.26 -25.62
CA GLN A 150 -6.12 -1.69 -26.10
C GLN A 150 -7.25 -1.04 -25.31
N PHE A 151 -7.12 -0.90 -23.99
CA PHE A 151 -8.10 -0.24 -23.14
C PHE A 151 -8.21 1.26 -23.47
N GLU A 152 -7.08 1.95 -23.61
CA GLU A 152 -7.02 3.35 -24.04
C GLU A 152 -7.64 3.56 -25.43
N ALA A 153 -7.44 2.59 -26.33
CA ALA A 153 -8.05 2.59 -27.66
C ALA A 153 -9.54 2.17 -27.67
N GLY A 154 -10.13 1.84 -26.51
CA GLY A 154 -11.52 1.39 -26.36
C GLY A 154 -11.81 0.01 -26.98
N GLN A 155 -10.78 -0.83 -27.12
CA GLN A 155 -10.86 -2.16 -27.72
C GLN A 155 -11.23 -3.25 -26.71
N ILE A 156 -10.88 -3.06 -25.43
CA ILE A 156 -11.27 -3.92 -24.31
C ILE A 156 -11.99 -3.10 -23.23
N THR A 157 -12.80 -3.76 -22.40
CA THR A 157 -13.49 -3.12 -21.27
C THR A 157 -12.58 -3.01 -20.04
N ALA A 158 -13.02 -2.24 -19.03
CA ALA A 158 -12.31 -2.13 -17.76
C ALA A 158 -12.24 -3.48 -17.03
N GLU A 159 -13.30 -4.30 -17.14
CA GLU A 159 -13.34 -5.65 -16.57
C GLU A 159 -12.36 -6.60 -17.27
N GLU A 160 -12.21 -6.47 -18.60
CA GLU A 160 -11.24 -7.25 -19.37
C GLU A 160 -9.80 -6.85 -19.03
N LEU A 161 -9.50 -5.55 -18.93
CA LEU A 161 -8.20 -5.07 -18.47
C LEU A 161 -7.89 -5.59 -17.05
N LYS A 162 -8.85 -5.46 -16.13
CA LYS A 162 -8.71 -5.95 -14.76
C LYS A 162 -8.38 -7.44 -14.72
N ALA A 163 -9.05 -8.28 -15.53
CA ALA A 163 -8.77 -9.71 -15.57
C ALA A 163 -7.33 -10.01 -16.04
N ILE A 164 -6.81 -9.22 -17.00
CA ILE A 164 -5.41 -9.35 -17.47
C ILE A 164 -4.42 -8.91 -16.39
N GLU A 165 -4.72 -7.82 -15.69
CA GLU A 165 -3.92 -7.38 -14.53
C GLU A 165 -3.88 -8.43 -13.42
N ASP A 166 -5.03 -9.00 -13.06
CA ASP A 166 -5.15 -10.05 -12.04
C ASP A 166 -4.27 -11.25 -12.39
N GLU A 167 -4.28 -11.70 -13.64
CA GLU A 167 -3.46 -12.83 -14.10
C GLU A 167 -1.96 -12.50 -14.14
N ALA A 168 -1.60 -11.28 -14.56
CA ALA A 168 -0.21 -10.82 -14.53
C ALA A 168 0.33 -10.78 -13.09
N ILE A 169 -0.47 -10.30 -12.14
CA ILE A 169 -0.11 -10.27 -10.71
C ILE A 169 -0.01 -11.69 -10.14
N ARG A 170 -0.94 -12.61 -10.47
CA ARG A 170 -0.85 -14.03 -10.07
C ARG A 170 0.46 -14.65 -10.54
N THR A 171 0.83 -14.41 -11.80
CA THR A 171 2.08 -14.89 -12.38
C THR A 171 3.29 -14.31 -11.66
N LEU A 172 3.29 -12.99 -11.39
CA LEU A 172 4.36 -12.33 -10.66
C LEU A 172 4.52 -12.90 -9.25
N VAL A 173 3.42 -13.02 -8.47
CA VAL A 173 3.44 -13.55 -7.10
C VAL A 173 3.92 -15.00 -7.08
N ALA A 174 3.52 -15.82 -8.05
CA ALA A 174 4.03 -17.18 -8.18
C ALA A 174 5.56 -17.20 -8.39
N LYS A 175 6.11 -16.30 -9.21
CA LYS A 175 7.56 -16.17 -9.39
C LYS A 175 8.26 -15.68 -8.13
N GLN A 176 7.72 -14.67 -7.44
CA GLN A 176 8.25 -14.18 -6.15
C GLN A 176 8.36 -15.31 -5.10
N LYS A 177 7.31 -16.14 -5.00
CA LYS A 177 7.31 -17.33 -4.14
C LYS A 177 8.35 -18.35 -4.56
N ALA A 178 8.43 -18.65 -5.86
CA ALA A 178 9.34 -19.66 -6.40
C ALA A 178 10.81 -19.34 -6.14
N VAL A 179 11.19 -18.05 -6.17
CA VAL A 179 12.57 -17.61 -5.84
C VAL A 179 12.83 -17.52 -4.34
N GLY A 180 11.81 -17.67 -3.49
CA GLY A 180 11.95 -17.71 -2.04
C GLY A 180 11.91 -16.35 -1.34
N LEU A 181 11.29 -15.33 -1.95
CA LEU A 181 11.02 -14.05 -1.28
C LEU A 181 10.16 -14.25 -0.03
N LYS A 182 10.46 -13.50 1.02
CA LYS A 182 9.74 -13.56 2.31
C LYS A 182 8.59 -12.57 2.38
N THR A 183 8.66 -11.52 1.58
CA THR A 183 7.61 -10.52 1.41
C THR A 183 7.28 -10.41 -0.07
N ILE A 184 6.00 -10.28 -0.40
CA ILE A 184 5.54 -10.10 -1.77
C ILE A 184 4.93 -8.71 -1.97
N SER A 185 4.93 -8.25 -3.22
CA SER A 185 4.15 -7.10 -3.71
C SER A 185 3.30 -7.50 -4.91
N ASP A 186 2.40 -6.62 -5.33
CA ASP A 186 1.66 -6.75 -6.60
C ASP A 186 2.47 -6.24 -7.82
N GLY A 187 3.72 -5.82 -7.60
CA GLY A 187 4.56 -5.22 -8.62
C GLY A 187 4.10 -3.85 -9.11
N GLU A 188 3.09 -3.25 -8.48
CA GLU A 188 2.41 -2.02 -8.92
C GLU A 188 1.81 -2.15 -10.33
N PHE A 189 1.46 -3.37 -10.75
CA PHE A 189 1.01 -3.67 -12.12
C PHE A 189 -0.28 -2.94 -12.53
N ARG A 190 -1.11 -2.53 -11.56
CA ARG A 190 -2.34 -1.77 -11.82
C ARG A 190 -2.12 -0.28 -12.02
N ARG A 191 -0.94 0.23 -11.65
CA ARG A 191 -0.64 1.65 -11.68
C ARG A 191 0.04 2.03 -12.98
N SER A 192 -0.36 3.15 -13.57
CA SER A 192 0.40 3.80 -14.64
C SER A 192 1.61 4.56 -14.07
N TYR A 193 1.37 5.29 -12.96
CA TYR A 193 2.37 5.90 -12.10
C TYR A 193 2.21 5.40 -10.66
N TRP A 194 3.31 5.03 -10.02
CA TRP A 194 3.31 4.59 -8.62
C TRP A 194 2.64 5.57 -7.65
N HIS A 195 2.80 6.88 -7.90
CA HIS A 195 2.29 7.97 -7.07
C HIS A 195 0.98 8.58 -7.56
N LEU A 196 0.88 8.95 -8.85
CA LEU A 196 -0.28 9.71 -9.34
C LEU A 196 -1.59 8.91 -9.26
N ASP A 197 -1.57 7.63 -9.65
CA ASP A 197 -2.73 6.74 -9.56
C ASP A 197 -3.23 6.63 -8.10
N PHE A 198 -2.30 6.63 -7.14
CA PHE A 198 -2.66 6.67 -5.72
C PHE A 198 -3.24 8.04 -5.33
N PHE A 199 -2.63 9.16 -5.76
CA PHE A 199 -3.16 10.49 -5.43
C PHE A 199 -4.56 10.73 -5.98
N TRP A 200 -4.88 10.27 -7.19
CA TRP A 200 -6.22 10.35 -7.77
C TRP A 200 -7.25 9.50 -7.02
N GLY A 201 -6.81 8.57 -6.17
CA GLY A 201 -7.66 7.81 -5.28
C GLY A 201 -8.24 8.62 -4.12
N PHE A 202 -7.66 9.78 -3.76
CA PHE A 202 -8.21 10.67 -2.73
C PHE A 202 -9.37 11.52 -3.25
N LYS A 203 -10.29 11.89 -2.34
CA LYS A 203 -11.28 12.93 -2.65
C LYS A 203 -10.60 14.29 -2.65
N GLY A 204 -11.06 15.18 -3.52
CA GLY A 204 -10.50 16.54 -3.62
C GLY A 204 -9.29 16.63 -4.56
N ILE A 205 -8.85 15.52 -5.14
CA ILE A 205 -7.77 15.45 -6.12
C ILE A 205 -8.33 14.96 -7.45
N GLU A 206 -7.90 15.58 -8.55
CA GLU A 206 -8.23 15.17 -9.92
C GLU A 206 -6.97 14.92 -10.74
N HIS A 207 -7.13 14.09 -11.78
CA HIS A 207 -6.20 14.03 -12.89
C HIS A 207 -6.24 15.33 -13.69
N ASN A 208 -5.06 15.83 -14.04
CA ASN A 208 -4.90 16.88 -15.03
C ASN A 208 -3.64 16.66 -15.86
N VAL A 209 -3.56 17.37 -16.99
CA VAL A 209 -2.38 17.40 -17.85
C VAL A 209 -1.75 18.80 -17.77
N MET A 210 -0.45 18.86 -17.48
CA MET A 210 0.33 20.09 -17.42
C MET A 210 1.03 20.38 -18.76
N ASP A 211 1.70 21.54 -18.86
CA ASP A 211 2.50 21.89 -20.05
C ASP A 211 3.79 21.05 -20.17
N GLN A 212 4.29 20.53 -19.04
CA GLN A 212 5.48 19.68 -18.95
C GLN A 212 5.29 18.52 -17.98
N GLY A 213 5.88 17.39 -18.31
CA GLY A 213 6.04 16.23 -17.44
C GLY A 213 7.13 16.42 -16.39
N TYR A 214 7.48 15.32 -15.74
CA TYR A 214 8.63 15.30 -14.85
C TYR A 214 9.91 15.23 -15.67
N LEU A 215 10.86 16.10 -15.36
CA LEU A 215 12.15 16.14 -16.04
C LEU A 215 13.11 15.17 -15.35
N PHE A 216 13.53 14.15 -16.09
CA PHE A 216 14.60 13.24 -15.71
C PHE A 216 15.85 13.52 -16.54
N HIS A 217 16.98 12.91 -16.17
CA HIS A 217 18.21 13.10 -16.93
C HIS A 217 18.09 12.52 -18.34
N GLY A 218 17.89 13.41 -19.33
CA GLY A 218 17.81 13.07 -20.76
C GLY A 218 16.41 12.71 -21.27
N GLU A 219 15.39 12.75 -20.43
CA GLU A 219 14.03 12.31 -20.78
C GLU A 219 12.95 13.09 -19.99
N GLU A 220 11.77 13.22 -20.57
CA GLU A 220 10.59 13.83 -19.95
C GLU A 220 9.45 12.82 -19.98
N THR A 221 8.76 12.65 -18.85
CA THR A 221 7.59 11.76 -18.76
C THR A 221 6.38 12.33 -19.51
N ARG A 222 5.27 11.58 -19.58
CA ARG A 222 3.98 12.22 -19.92
C ARG A 222 3.66 13.31 -18.89
N ALA A 223 2.88 14.30 -19.33
CA ALA A 223 2.59 15.50 -18.55
C ALA A 223 1.43 15.33 -17.55
N ASP A 224 1.10 14.09 -17.18
CA ASP A 224 0.09 13.79 -16.17
C ASP A 224 0.46 14.39 -14.81
N SER A 225 -0.56 14.78 -14.06
CA SER A 225 -0.42 15.43 -12.77
C SER A 225 -1.62 15.17 -11.87
N ALA A 226 -1.46 15.46 -10.58
CA ALA A 226 -2.53 15.46 -9.60
C ALA A 226 -2.74 16.89 -9.05
N ARG A 227 -3.96 17.42 -9.20
CA ARG A 227 -4.31 18.78 -8.79
C ARG A 227 -5.53 18.79 -7.88
N LEU A 228 -5.63 19.81 -7.03
CA LEU A 228 -6.83 20.00 -6.20
C LEU A 228 -8.04 20.42 -7.03
N ASN A 229 -9.16 19.73 -6.83
CA ASN A 229 -10.50 20.17 -7.22
C ASN A 229 -11.41 20.45 -6.01
N GLY A 230 -10.89 20.24 -4.80
CA GLY A 230 -11.54 20.52 -3.52
C GLY A 230 -10.57 20.24 -2.38
N ARG A 231 -11.08 20.25 -1.14
CA ARG A 231 -10.27 19.85 0.02
C ARG A 231 -9.98 18.35 -0.04
N ILE A 232 -8.73 17.99 0.25
CA ILE A 232 -8.24 16.62 0.33
C ILE A 232 -8.99 15.90 1.46
N GLN A 233 -9.53 14.72 1.15
CA GLN A 233 -10.20 13.88 2.13
C GLN A 233 -9.93 12.41 1.83
N TYR A 234 -9.94 11.61 2.89
CA TYR A 234 -10.00 10.17 2.79
C TYR A 234 -11.14 9.71 1.88
N ASN A 235 -10.82 8.72 1.04
CA ASN A 235 -11.79 8.05 0.19
C ASN A 235 -11.95 6.60 0.67
N PRO A 236 -13.13 6.19 1.20
CA PRO A 236 -13.35 4.80 1.59
C PRO A 236 -13.36 3.81 0.42
N ASN A 237 -13.42 4.31 -0.83
CA ASN A 237 -13.35 3.53 -2.05
C ASN A 237 -12.03 3.77 -2.79
N HIS A 238 -10.95 4.08 -2.05
CA HIS A 238 -9.63 4.26 -2.66
C HIS A 238 -9.19 2.96 -3.35
N PRO A 239 -8.70 2.99 -4.61
CA PRO A 239 -8.32 1.77 -5.35
C PRO A 239 -7.37 0.85 -4.61
N VAL A 240 -6.39 1.41 -3.88
CA VAL A 240 -5.42 0.67 -3.02
C VAL A 240 -6.04 -0.43 -2.16
N PHE A 241 -7.28 -0.27 -1.68
CA PHE A 241 -7.93 -1.31 -0.87
C PHE A 241 -8.24 -2.57 -1.69
N GLU A 242 -8.71 -2.38 -2.92
CA GLU A 242 -8.97 -3.48 -3.84
C GLU A 242 -7.66 -4.14 -4.30
N GLU A 243 -6.60 -3.35 -4.53
CA GLU A 243 -5.26 -3.85 -4.83
C GLU A 243 -4.76 -4.77 -3.71
N TYR A 244 -4.83 -4.29 -2.46
CA TYR A 244 -4.40 -5.03 -1.29
C TYR A 244 -5.22 -6.31 -1.07
N VAL A 245 -6.55 -6.20 -1.11
CA VAL A 245 -7.45 -7.35 -0.91
C VAL A 245 -7.20 -8.43 -1.97
N PHE A 246 -7.02 -8.05 -3.23
CA PHE A 246 -6.68 -9.03 -4.27
C PHE A 246 -5.40 -9.78 -3.93
N LEU A 247 -4.34 -9.08 -3.52
CA LEU A 247 -3.06 -9.69 -3.17
C LEU A 247 -3.19 -10.67 -1.99
N THR A 248 -4.04 -10.40 -1.00
CA THR A 248 -4.30 -11.35 0.10
C THR A 248 -4.84 -12.70 -0.38
N THR A 249 -5.62 -12.73 -1.47
CA THR A 249 -6.21 -13.98 -1.99
C THR A 249 -5.18 -14.91 -2.62
N ILE A 250 -4.01 -14.38 -2.98
CA ILE A 250 -2.95 -15.09 -3.68
C ILE A 250 -1.63 -15.07 -2.92
N ALA A 251 -1.59 -14.56 -1.69
CA ALA A 251 -0.35 -14.47 -0.91
C ALA A 251 0.09 -15.81 -0.31
N ASP A 252 -0.82 -16.77 -0.16
CA ASP A 252 -0.61 -18.06 0.54
C ASP A 252 0.02 -17.88 1.93
N GLY A 253 -0.40 -16.83 2.66
CA GLY A 253 0.08 -16.52 4.00
C GLY A 253 1.46 -15.84 4.06
N LEU A 254 2.09 -15.53 2.92
CA LEU A 254 3.29 -14.69 2.92
C LEU A 254 2.94 -13.24 3.29
N PRO A 255 3.81 -12.55 4.06
CA PRO A 255 3.73 -11.11 4.27
C PRO A 255 3.58 -10.33 2.97
N ILE A 256 2.66 -9.36 2.97
CA ILE A 256 2.42 -8.43 1.87
C ILE A 256 2.97 -7.08 2.27
N ARG A 257 3.82 -6.50 1.42
CA ARG A 257 4.21 -5.10 1.53
C ARG A 257 3.39 -4.25 0.59
N GLN A 258 2.60 -3.34 1.16
CA GLN A 258 1.85 -2.36 0.40
C GLN A 258 2.65 -1.07 0.25
N SER A 259 3.12 -0.79 -0.97
CA SER A 259 3.77 0.48 -1.31
C SER A 259 2.73 1.58 -1.59
N ILE A 260 2.91 2.73 -0.95
CA ILE A 260 2.15 3.97 -1.19
C ILE A 260 3.12 5.17 -1.22
N PRO A 261 2.83 6.22 -2.00
CA PRO A 261 3.63 7.43 -1.96
C PRO A 261 3.58 8.13 -0.60
N ALA A 262 4.66 8.80 -0.22
CA ALA A 262 4.75 9.52 1.04
C ALA A 262 3.83 10.76 1.06
N PRO A 263 3.31 11.16 2.24
CA PRO A 263 2.58 12.42 2.42
C PRO A 263 3.35 13.65 1.89
N ALA A 264 4.66 13.71 2.14
CA ALA A 264 5.52 14.77 1.60
C ALA A 264 5.55 14.79 0.07
N GLN A 265 5.53 13.61 -0.57
CA GLN A 265 5.48 13.48 -2.03
C GLN A 265 4.19 14.07 -2.61
N LEU A 266 3.04 13.88 -1.93
CA LEU A 266 1.80 14.51 -2.33
C LEU A 266 1.91 16.04 -2.25
N LEU A 267 2.44 16.59 -1.16
CA LEU A 267 2.63 18.03 -1.06
C LEU A 267 3.50 18.56 -2.21
N ALA A 268 4.61 17.88 -2.51
CA ALA A 268 5.51 18.26 -3.60
C ALA A 268 4.79 18.30 -4.96
N GLU A 269 3.90 17.35 -5.23
CA GLU A 269 3.09 17.36 -6.47
C GLU A 269 2.04 18.47 -6.49
N LEU A 270 1.37 18.72 -5.37
CA LEU A 270 0.35 19.76 -5.28
C LEU A 270 0.92 21.18 -5.45
N VAL A 271 2.19 21.40 -5.10
CA VAL A 271 2.87 22.69 -5.29
C VAL A 271 3.70 22.74 -6.58
N ARG A 272 3.59 21.73 -7.45
CA ARG A 272 4.30 21.70 -8.73
C ARG A 272 3.66 22.66 -9.72
N GLY A 273 4.42 23.67 -10.15
CA GLY A 273 4.01 24.60 -11.22
C GLY A 273 2.62 25.22 -10.98
N SER A 274 1.75 25.18 -11.98
CA SER A 274 0.41 25.79 -11.92
C SER A 274 -0.57 25.06 -10.99
N ASN A 275 -0.22 23.91 -10.40
CA ASN A 275 -1.05 23.29 -9.36
C ASN A 275 -1.10 24.15 -8.10
N GLU A 276 -0.03 24.88 -7.80
CA GLU A 276 0.07 25.69 -6.59
C GLU A 276 -1.01 26.79 -6.54
N ASP A 277 -1.43 27.31 -7.69
CA ASP A 277 -2.52 28.29 -7.78
C ASP A 277 -3.81 27.72 -7.17
N ARG A 278 -4.14 26.46 -7.47
CA ARG A 278 -5.32 25.79 -6.90
C ARG A 278 -5.14 25.49 -5.41
N VAL A 279 -3.91 25.23 -4.96
CA VAL A 279 -3.62 25.12 -3.53
C VAL A 279 -3.90 26.43 -2.81
N ASN A 280 -3.45 27.56 -3.35
CA ASN A 280 -3.70 28.88 -2.78
C ASN A 280 -5.21 29.24 -2.75
N GLU A 281 -5.98 28.79 -3.75
CA GLU A 281 -7.43 28.97 -3.80
C GLU A 281 -8.18 28.14 -2.75
N VAL A 282 -7.87 26.83 -2.67
CA VAL A 282 -8.60 25.88 -1.82
C VAL A 282 -8.15 25.98 -0.35
N TYR A 283 -6.86 26.26 -0.13
CA TYR A 283 -6.21 26.33 1.17
C TYR A 283 -5.49 27.67 1.35
N PRO A 284 -6.21 28.76 1.70
CA PRO A 284 -5.58 30.02 2.07
C PRO A 284 -4.64 29.92 3.28
N ASP A 285 -4.82 28.90 4.11
CA ASP A 285 -3.93 28.53 5.21
C ASP A 285 -3.26 27.18 4.92
N ARG A 286 -1.93 27.19 4.76
CA ARG A 286 -1.14 26.00 4.46
C ARG A 286 -1.13 24.99 5.60
N GLU A 287 -1.29 25.41 6.85
CA GLU A 287 -1.36 24.46 7.97
C GLU A 287 -2.61 23.58 7.88
N VAL A 288 -3.72 24.11 7.35
CA VAL A 288 -4.94 23.32 7.12
C VAL A 288 -4.73 22.28 6.01
N LEU A 289 -3.96 22.62 4.97
CA LEU A 289 -3.55 21.65 3.94
C LEU A 289 -2.73 20.51 4.56
N TYR A 290 -1.72 20.85 5.37
CA TYR A 290 -0.84 19.85 5.98
C TYR A 290 -1.62 18.89 6.88
N GLN A 291 -2.56 19.41 7.67
CA GLN A 291 -3.45 18.60 8.51
C GLN A 291 -4.36 17.68 7.68
N ASP A 292 -4.93 18.19 6.58
CA ASP A 292 -5.81 17.38 5.72
C ASP A 292 -5.04 16.26 5.01
N ILE A 293 -3.80 16.53 4.54
CA ILE A 293 -2.91 15.51 3.98
C ILE A 293 -2.64 14.43 5.03
N ALA A 294 -2.11 14.80 6.20
CA ALA A 294 -1.76 13.85 7.25
C ALA A 294 -2.98 13.01 7.67
N LYS A 295 -4.14 13.65 7.83
CA LYS A 295 -5.38 12.97 8.18
C LYS A 295 -5.83 11.97 7.10
N ALA A 296 -5.85 12.38 5.83
CA ALA A 296 -6.30 11.50 4.75
C ALA A 296 -5.40 10.27 4.61
N TYR A 297 -4.08 10.43 4.74
CA TYR A 297 -3.14 9.32 4.76
C TYR A 297 -3.34 8.41 5.96
N ARG A 298 -3.46 8.98 7.17
CA ARG A 298 -3.70 8.21 8.39
C ARG A 298 -4.95 7.36 8.29
N GLU A 299 -6.06 7.93 7.80
CA GLU A 299 -7.32 7.20 7.60
C GLU A 299 -7.17 6.08 6.55
N THR A 300 -6.43 6.30 5.46
CA THR A 300 -6.11 5.26 4.47
C THR A 300 -5.25 4.14 5.04
N ILE A 301 -4.21 4.48 5.80
CA ILE A 301 -3.31 3.52 6.45
C ILE A 301 -4.07 2.65 7.46
N LEU A 302 -4.91 3.27 8.30
CA LEU A 302 -5.74 2.53 9.25
C LEU A 302 -6.76 1.64 8.52
N ALA A 303 -7.33 2.08 7.40
CA ALA A 303 -8.21 1.24 6.59
C ALA A 303 -7.48 0.03 5.99
N LEU A 304 -6.24 0.18 5.50
CA LEU A 304 -5.40 -0.94 5.07
C LEU A 304 -5.10 -1.89 6.24
N TYR A 305 -4.81 -1.35 7.42
CA TYR A 305 -4.57 -2.15 8.63
C TYR A 305 -5.78 -3.01 9.01
N GLU A 306 -6.99 -2.46 8.93
CA GLU A 306 -8.25 -3.18 9.18
C GLU A 306 -8.51 -4.29 8.13
N LEU A 307 -7.93 -4.18 6.93
CA LEU A 307 -7.94 -5.25 5.91
C LEU A 307 -6.87 -6.33 6.16
N GLY A 308 -6.08 -6.20 7.24
CA GLY A 308 -5.02 -7.13 7.59
C GLY A 308 -3.62 -6.71 7.15
N CYS A 309 -3.42 -5.48 6.63
CA CYS A 309 -2.10 -4.98 6.28
C CYS A 309 -1.21 -4.80 7.51
N ARG A 310 0.03 -5.27 7.43
CA ARG A 310 1.04 -5.21 8.50
C ARG A 310 2.39 -4.67 8.05
N ASP A 311 2.62 -4.50 6.74
CA ASP A 311 3.81 -3.88 6.18
C ASP A 311 3.39 -2.86 5.13
N ILE A 312 3.58 -1.57 5.46
CA ILE A 312 3.37 -0.44 4.56
C ILE A 312 4.70 0.22 4.29
N LYS A 313 4.94 0.57 3.03
CA LYS A 313 6.09 1.36 2.64
C LYS A 313 5.70 2.70 2.07
N LEU A 314 6.32 3.76 2.60
CA LEU A 314 6.24 5.12 2.10
C LEU A 314 7.36 5.37 1.08
N ASP A 315 7.02 5.45 -0.19
CA ASP A 315 7.95 5.80 -1.26
C ASP A 315 8.07 7.33 -1.38
N ASP A 316 9.28 7.86 -1.18
CA ASP A 316 9.52 9.30 -1.02
C ASP A 316 10.72 9.78 -1.86
N CYS A 317 10.44 10.56 -2.91
CA CYS A 317 11.48 11.19 -3.74
C CYS A 317 11.89 12.59 -3.24
N THR A 318 11.14 13.16 -2.29
CA THR A 318 11.34 14.55 -1.86
C THR A 318 12.66 14.74 -1.12
N TRP A 319 13.11 13.71 -0.41
CA TRP A 319 14.44 13.69 0.22
C TRP A 319 15.57 13.71 -0.80
N GLY A 320 15.44 12.98 -1.91
CA GLY A 320 16.40 13.04 -3.03
C GLY A 320 16.49 14.45 -3.63
N MET A 321 15.34 15.13 -3.77
CA MET A 321 15.29 16.53 -4.21
C MET A 321 16.01 17.47 -3.25
N LEU A 322 15.95 17.24 -1.94
CA LEU A 322 16.64 18.05 -0.93
C LEU A 322 18.15 17.80 -0.85
N VAL A 323 18.62 16.65 -1.36
CA VAL A 323 20.04 16.33 -1.47
C VAL A 323 20.68 17.00 -2.70
N ASP A 324 19.93 17.12 -3.80
CA ASP A 324 20.42 17.73 -5.03
C ASP A 324 20.39 19.26 -4.97
N LYS A 325 21.56 19.86 -4.76
CA LYS A 325 21.72 21.32 -4.67
C LYS A 325 21.27 22.06 -5.94
N ASN A 326 21.41 21.44 -7.11
CA ASN A 326 21.07 22.08 -8.39
C ASN A 326 19.56 22.09 -8.66
N PHE A 327 18.83 21.13 -8.10
CA PHE A 327 17.37 21.01 -8.28
C PHE A 327 16.65 22.26 -7.75
N TRP A 328 16.95 22.67 -6.51
CA TRP A 328 16.30 23.83 -5.88
C TRP A 328 16.82 25.18 -6.39
N GLU A 329 18.10 25.28 -6.77
CA GLU A 329 18.64 26.47 -7.42
C GLU A 329 17.90 26.80 -8.72
N THR A 330 17.52 25.77 -9.48
CA THR A 330 16.76 25.90 -10.73
C THR A 330 15.26 26.16 -10.49
N MET A 331 14.64 25.49 -9.52
CA MET A 331 13.20 25.60 -9.25
C MET A 331 12.78 26.91 -8.56
N THR A 332 13.70 27.57 -7.82
CA THR A 332 13.33 28.68 -6.92
C THR A 332 14.07 29.99 -7.18
N ASN A 333 14.85 30.08 -8.27
CA ASN A 333 15.76 31.20 -8.53
C ASN A 333 16.69 31.50 -7.32
N GLY A 334 17.05 30.48 -6.54
CA GLY A 334 18.00 30.57 -5.43
C GLY A 334 17.45 31.09 -4.09
N VAL A 335 16.12 31.12 -3.88
CA VAL A 335 15.53 31.52 -2.59
C VAL A 335 14.69 30.37 -2.03
N TYR A 336 15.34 29.43 -1.35
CA TYR A 336 14.66 28.40 -0.60
C TYR A 336 15.42 28.02 0.68
N ASP A 337 14.72 27.86 1.80
CA ASP A 337 15.30 27.35 3.04
C ASP A 337 15.12 25.84 3.12
N THR A 338 16.11 25.10 2.62
CA THR A 338 16.07 23.63 2.58
C THR A 338 15.90 23.01 3.97
N GLN A 339 16.34 23.68 5.05
CA GLN A 339 16.12 23.19 6.42
C GLN A 339 14.65 23.28 6.83
N GLN A 340 13.93 24.31 6.38
CA GLN A 340 12.49 24.42 6.62
C GLN A 340 11.72 23.32 5.86
N LEU A 341 12.11 22.98 4.63
CA LEU A 341 11.50 21.84 3.92
C LEU A 341 11.77 20.51 4.60
N GLN A 342 13.01 20.26 5.01
CA GLN A 342 13.33 19.02 5.72
C GLN A 342 12.43 18.85 6.95
N LYS A 343 12.23 19.92 7.72
CA LYS A 343 11.33 19.91 8.88
C LYS A 343 9.86 19.71 8.49
N LEU A 344 9.41 20.34 7.41
CA LEU A 344 8.03 20.23 6.93
C LEU A 344 7.72 18.82 6.40
N TYR A 345 8.58 18.26 5.55
CA TYR A 345 8.41 16.92 4.99
C TYR A 345 8.50 15.85 6.08
N LEU A 346 9.46 15.99 7.00
CA LEU A 346 9.53 15.14 8.19
C LEU A 346 8.22 15.18 8.98
N ARG A 347 7.73 16.37 9.30
CA ARG A 347 6.48 16.56 10.04
C ARG A 347 5.30 15.93 9.30
N LEU A 348 5.14 16.15 8.01
CA LEU A 348 4.05 15.58 7.23
C LEU A 348 4.05 14.05 7.24
N ASN A 349 5.23 13.46 7.04
CA ASN A 349 5.38 12.01 7.06
C ASN A 349 5.08 11.45 8.46
N ASN A 350 5.65 12.03 9.53
CA ASN A 350 5.43 11.57 10.90
C ASN A 350 3.98 11.81 11.37
N ASP A 351 3.37 12.96 11.07
CA ASP A 351 1.98 13.26 11.45
C ASP A 351 0.98 12.25 10.85
N ALA A 352 1.27 11.74 9.63
CA ALA A 352 0.43 10.74 8.97
C ALA A 352 0.53 9.33 9.62
N ILE A 353 1.65 9.04 10.30
CA ILE A 353 1.96 7.71 10.85
C ILE A 353 2.06 7.68 12.39
N ALA A 354 1.77 8.80 13.06
CA ALA A 354 1.76 8.91 14.51
C ALA A 354 0.71 7.98 15.12
N ASP A 355 0.94 7.38 16.29
CA ASP A 355 -0.05 6.55 17.02
C ASP A 355 -0.72 5.46 16.16
N LEU A 356 0.04 4.79 15.29
CA LEU A 356 -0.42 3.60 14.57
C LEU A 356 -0.37 2.34 15.47
N PRO A 357 -1.10 1.26 15.12
CA PRO A 357 -1.03 -0.01 15.84
C PRO A 357 0.41 -0.55 15.94
N GLU A 358 0.77 -1.13 17.08
CA GLU A 358 2.15 -1.58 17.36
C GLU A 358 2.64 -2.69 16.41
N ASP A 359 1.74 -3.50 15.87
CA ASP A 359 2.03 -4.58 14.92
C ASP A 359 1.99 -4.11 13.45
N LEU A 360 1.78 -2.82 13.18
CA LEU A 360 1.87 -2.25 11.84
C LEU A 360 3.27 -1.66 11.59
N HIS A 361 4.02 -2.29 10.69
CA HIS A 361 5.35 -1.82 10.34
C HIS A 361 5.26 -0.83 9.19
N VAL A 362 5.73 0.39 9.43
CA VAL A 362 5.89 1.41 8.38
C VAL A 362 7.37 1.56 8.05
N THR A 363 7.71 1.39 6.79
CA THR A 363 9.06 1.62 6.25
C THR A 363 9.05 2.79 5.28
N THR A 364 10.22 3.35 4.95
CA THR A 364 10.32 4.36 3.90
C THR A 364 11.41 3.99 2.89
N HIS A 365 11.11 4.19 1.61
CA HIS A 365 12.10 4.16 0.55
C HIS A 365 12.45 5.57 0.12
N VAL A 366 13.74 5.88 0.22
CA VAL A 366 14.27 7.19 -0.14
C VAL A 366 14.80 7.12 -1.55
N CYS A 367 13.91 7.43 -2.50
CA CYS A 367 14.18 7.28 -3.92
C CYS A 367 14.88 8.52 -4.48
N ARG A 368 15.80 8.33 -5.44
CA ARG A 368 16.41 9.45 -6.20
C ARG A 368 15.68 9.74 -7.52
N GLY A 369 14.46 9.24 -7.64
CA GLY A 369 13.58 9.32 -8.80
C GLY A 369 14.08 8.42 -9.93
N ASN A 370 13.69 7.16 -9.93
CA ASN A 370 13.96 6.23 -11.04
C ASN A 370 12.88 6.39 -12.13
N TYR A 371 13.27 6.47 -13.40
CA TYR A 371 12.36 6.43 -14.55
C TYR A 371 13.14 5.92 -15.75
N HIS A 372 12.69 4.85 -16.40
CA HIS A 372 13.31 4.32 -17.61
C HIS A 372 14.86 4.24 -17.55
N SER A 373 15.38 3.69 -16.44
CA SER A 373 16.82 3.58 -16.14
C SER A 373 17.61 4.89 -15.97
N THR A 374 16.93 6.05 -15.93
CA THR A 374 17.52 7.35 -15.59
C THR A 374 17.16 7.78 -14.16
N TRP A 375 17.66 8.93 -13.72
CA TRP A 375 17.45 9.49 -12.38
C TRP A 375 16.96 10.94 -12.42
N ALA A 376 16.27 11.37 -11.36
CA ALA A 376 15.87 12.77 -11.16
C ALA A 376 16.91 13.58 -10.35
N THR A 377 17.54 12.96 -9.35
CA THR A 377 18.38 13.68 -8.36
C THR A 377 19.65 12.92 -8.01
N SER A 378 20.68 13.62 -7.52
CA SER A 378 21.99 13.03 -7.18
C SER A 378 22.58 13.56 -5.87
N GLY A 379 23.47 12.78 -5.24
CA GLY A 379 24.21 13.18 -4.03
C GLY A 379 24.04 12.21 -2.85
N GLY A 380 24.97 12.30 -1.90
CA GLY A 380 24.97 11.51 -0.66
C GLY A 380 24.01 12.05 0.41
N TYR A 381 23.58 11.20 1.34
CA TYR A 381 22.54 11.50 2.33
C TYR A 381 22.94 12.52 3.41
N GLU A 382 24.22 12.85 3.54
CA GLU A 382 24.77 13.72 4.60
C GLU A 382 23.96 15.01 4.87
N PRO A 383 23.49 15.78 3.85
CA PRO A 383 22.77 17.04 4.09
C PRO A 383 21.40 16.89 4.76
N ILE A 384 20.82 15.69 4.71
CA ILE A 384 19.48 15.40 5.25
C ILE A 384 19.53 14.36 6.38
N ALA A 385 20.68 13.73 6.62
CA ALA A 385 20.81 12.54 7.45
C ALA A 385 20.31 12.73 8.89
N ASP A 386 20.65 13.83 9.53
CA ASP A 386 20.19 14.14 10.89
C ASP A 386 18.66 14.25 10.95
N THR A 387 18.06 15.01 10.03
CA THR A 387 16.61 15.20 10.00
C THR A 387 15.87 13.92 9.59
N LEU A 388 16.27 13.30 8.47
CA LEU A 388 15.61 12.10 7.93
C LEU A 388 15.92 10.86 8.77
N LEU A 389 17.18 10.43 8.83
CA LEU A 389 17.55 9.15 9.45
C LEU A 389 17.40 9.21 10.96
N GLY A 390 17.70 10.36 11.56
CA GLY A 390 17.57 10.57 13.00
C GLY A 390 16.11 10.65 13.48
N ASN A 391 15.20 11.25 12.70
CA ASN A 391 13.90 11.66 13.24
C ASN A 391 12.65 11.15 12.48
N GLN A 392 12.76 10.54 11.30
CA GLN A 392 11.56 9.98 10.63
C GLN A 392 11.08 8.71 11.35
N ASP A 393 9.82 8.67 11.78
CA ASP A 393 9.27 7.65 12.70
C ASP A 393 8.87 6.35 11.98
N VAL A 394 9.83 5.77 11.26
CA VAL A 394 9.70 4.50 10.53
C VAL A 394 10.55 3.40 11.15
N ALA A 395 10.18 2.15 10.89
CA ALA A 395 10.89 0.96 11.40
C ALA A 395 12.17 0.66 10.60
N ALA A 396 12.18 0.95 9.30
CA ALA A 396 13.32 0.72 8.43
C ALA A 396 13.44 1.75 7.29
N PHE A 397 14.67 2.00 6.86
CA PHE A 397 15.00 2.83 5.70
C PHE A 397 15.49 1.97 4.52
N PHE A 398 14.90 2.13 3.35
CA PHE A 398 15.38 1.58 2.08
C PHE A 398 16.15 2.66 1.33
N LEU A 399 17.47 2.53 1.28
CA LEU A 399 18.39 3.57 0.80
C LEU A 399 19.16 3.10 -0.44
N GLU A 400 19.21 3.93 -1.48
CA GLU A 400 19.95 3.64 -2.71
C GLU A 400 21.46 3.92 -2.52
N PHE A 401 22.31 2.96 -2.92
CA PHE A 401 23.78 2.98 -2.79
C PHE A 401 24.49 2.20 -3.92
N ASP A 402 23.86 2.03 -5.08
CA ASP A 402 24.36 1.19 -6.19
C ASP A 402 25.52 1.81 -6.97
N ASP A 403 25.63 3.14 -6.97
CA ASP A 403 26.66 3.90 -7.68
C ASP A 403 27.43 4.89 -6.78
N ASP A 404 28.61 5.33 -7.22
CA ASP A 404 29.43 6.32 -6.51
C ASP A 404 28.70 7.68 -6.32
N ARG A 405 27.72 7.95 -7.17
CA ARG A 405 26.87 9.17 -7.14
C ARG A 405 25.93 9.17 -5.94
N SER A 406 25.61 8.01 -5.38
CA SER A 406 24.74 7.83 -4.22
C SER A 406 25.42 8.11 -2.88
N GLY A 407 26.75 8.32 -2.88
CA GLY A 407 27.54 8.70 -1.72
C GLY A 407 28.08 7.52 -0.90
N ASP A 408 28.62 7.83 0.28
CA ASP A 408 29.19 6.87 1.22
C ASP A 408 28.20 6.49 2.35
N PHE A 409 28.63 5.59 3.24
CA PHE A 409 27.83 5.11 4.38
C PHE A 409 28.00 5.95 5.66
N GLU A 410 28.82 7.01 5.67
CA GLU A 410 29.02 7.85 6.87
C GLU A 410 27.70 8.43 7.44
N PRO A 411 26.70 8.82 6.61
CA PRO A 411 25.38 9.26 7.07
C PRO A 411 24.64 8.25 7.95
N LEU A 412 24.93 6.95 7.84
CA LEU A 412 24.24 5.92 8.61
C LEU A 412 24.48 6.03 10.13
N ARG A 413 25.49 6.80 10.57
CA ARG A 413 25.72 7.10 12.00
C ARG A 413 24.55 7.84 12.68
N PHE A 414 23.67 8.46 11.90
CA PHE A 414 22.47 9.11 12.41
C PHE A 414 21.31 8.15 12.63
N VAL A 415 21.39 6.90 12.17
CA VAL A 415 20.32 5.91 12.32
C VAL A 415 20.19 5.47 13.79
N PRO A 416 19.03 5.66 14.43
CA PRO A 416 18.76 5.20 15.80
C PRO A 416 18.97 3.69 15.98
N ALA A 417 19.19 3.25 17.22
CA ALA A 417 19.58 1.87 17.55
C ALA A 417 18.48 0.83 17.29
N GLU A 418 17.22 1.26 17.26
CA GLU A 418 16.03 0.46 17.07
C GLU A 418 15.63 0.30 15.59
N LYS A 419 16.17 1.12 14.68
CA LYS A 419 15.79 1.12 13.26
C LYS A 419 16.68 0.21 12.42
N GLN A 420 16.12 -0.33 11.35
CA GLN A 420 16.85 -1.14 10.36
C GLN A 420 17.21 -0.34 9.12
N VAL A 421 18.20 -0.81 8.37
CA VAL A 421 18.61 -0.23 7.08
C VAL A 421 18.69 -1.32 6.02
N VAL A 422 17.91 -1.14 4.95
CA VAL A 422 17.99 -1.95 3.74
C VAL A 422 18.89 -1.23 2.75
N LEU A 423 20.03 -1.87 2.45
CA LEU A 423 21.05 -1.36 1.55
C LEU A 423 20.70 -1.71 0.11
N GLY A 424 20.29 -0.70 -0.66
CA GLY A 424 20.03 -0.79 -2.08
C GLY A 424 21.30 -0.81 -2.90
N LEU A 425 22.01 -1.94 -2.94
CA LEU A 425 23.33 -2.06 -3.58
C LEU A 425 23.30 -2.68 -4.98
N VAL A 426 22.19 -3.30 -5.35
CA VAL A 426 22.01 -3.93 -6.68
C VAL A 426 21.25 -2.95 -7.57
N THR A 427 21.81 -2.54 -8.70
CA THR A 427 21.12 -1.60 -9.58
C THR A 427 19.88 -2.26 -10.20
N SER A 428 18.75 -1.56 -10.25
CA SER A 428 17.56 -2.00 -10.99
C SER A 428 17.48 -1.41 -12.40
N LYS A 429 18.51 -0.69 -12.86
CA LYS A 429 18.51 0.13 -14.08
C LYS A 429 19.10 -0.57 -15.31
N ASP A 430 19.90 -1.61 -15.13
CA ASP A 430 20.44 -2.38 -16.25
C ASP A 430 20.55 -3.86 -15.87
N GLY A 431 20.80 -4.74 -16.84
CA GLY A 431 20.85 -6.18 -16.62
C GLY A 431 22.18 -6.73 -16.09
N LYS A 432 23.23 -5.91 -15.96
CA LYS A 432 24.55 -6.39 -15.56
C LYS A 432 24.52 -6.78 -14.08
N LEU A 433 24.88 -8.04 -13.81
CA LEU A 433 25.03 -8.52 -12.44
C LEU A 433 26.25 -7.91 -11.75
N GLU A 434 26.05 -7.49 -10.52
CA GLU A 434 27.07 -7.00 -9.62
C GLU A 434 27.96 -8.16 -9.13
N GLY A 435 29.22 -7.85 -8.82
CA GLY A 435 30.14 -8.82 -8.24
C GLY A 435 29.74 -9.17 -6.81
N LYS A 436 29.54 -10.45 -6.51
CA LYS A 436 29.18 -10.94 -5.17
C LYS A 436 30.14 -10.43 -4.08
N ASP A 437 31.44 -10.53 -4.32
CA ASP A 437 32.48 -10.06 -3.40
C ASP A 437 32.39 -8.55 -3.14
N THR A 438 32.05 -7.76 -4.17
CA THR A 438 31.85 -6.32 -4.05
C THR A 438 30.67 -6.01 -3.14
N LEU A 439 29.53 -6.69 -3.33
CA LEU A 439 28.34 -6.52 -2.50
C LEU A 439 28.64 -6.88 -1.03
N ILE A 440 29.30 -8.01 -0.79
CA ILE A 440 29.70 -8.45 0.56
C ILE A 440 30.64 -7.42 1.21
N SER A 441 31.60 -6.89 0.44
CA SER A 441 32.52 -5.85 0.95
C SER A 441 31.78 -4.57 1.33
N ARG A 442 30.81 -4.13 0.51
CA ARG A 442 29.98 -2.95 0.76
C ARG A 442 29.09 -3.13 2.00
N ILE A 443 28.53 -4.32 2.20
CA ILE A 443 27.77 -4.64 3.43
C ILE A 443 28.68 -4.56 4.68
N LYS A 444 29.91 -5.06 4.59
CA LYS A 444 30.90 -4.95 5.69
C LYS A 444 31.35 -3.51 5.97
N GLU A 445 31.37 -2.67 4.95
CA GLU A 445 31.63 -1.24 5.08
C GLU A 445 30.49 -0.54 5.83
N ALA A 446 29.25 -0.78 5.40
CA ALA A 446 28.05 -0.27 6.08
C ALA A 446 27.96 -0.77 7.54
N SER A 447 28.43 -1.99 7.82
CA SER A 447 28.40 -2.56 9.17
C SER A 447 29.32 -1.88 10.19
N GLN A 448 30.19 -0.96 9.74
CA GLN A 448 30.95 -0.08 10.64
C GLN A 448 30.07 0.99 11.30
N TYR A 449 28.90 1.30 10.72
CA TYR A 449 27.99 2.34 11.19
C TYR A 449 26.71 1.76 11.81
N VAL A 450 26.15 0.71 11.20
CA VAL A 450 24.93 0.02 11.67
C VAL A 450 25.27 -1.46 11.90
N PRO A 451 24.99 -2.05 13.07
CA PRO A 451 25.24 -3.47 13.33
C PRO A 451 24.68 -4.37 12.24
N LEU A 452 25.43 -5.43 11.89
CA LEU A 452 25.13 -6.30 10.76
C LEU A 452 23.73 -6.92 10.84
N GLU A 453 23.25 -7.25 12.04
CA GLU A 453 21.92 -7.80 12.31
C GLU A 453 20.77 -6.83 12.01
N ARG A 454 21.05 -5.52 11.88
CA ARG A 454 20.07 -4.48 11.48
C ARG A 454 20.21 -4.06 10.02
N LEU A 455 21.06 -4.75 9.26
CA LEU A 455 21.27 -4.51 7.84
C LEU A 455 20.57 -5.58 6.99
N SER A 456 20.11 -5.15 5.82
CA SER A 456 19.53 -5.98 4.78
C SER A 456 20.05 -5.57 3.41
N LEU A 457 19.83 -6.41 2.40
CA LEU A 457 20.19 -6.14 1.01
C LEU A 457 18.95 -6.08 0.12
N SER A 458 18.90 -5.12 -0.80
CA SER A 458 17.88 -5.06 -1.84
C SER A 458 18.46 -4.54 -3.16
N PRO A 459 17.68 -4.57 -4.25
CA PRO A 459 17.87 -3.63 -5.35
C PRO A 459 17.80 -2.18 -4.85
N GLN A 460 18.43 -1.24 -5.56
CA GLN A 460 18.42 0.18 -5.17
C GLN A 460 17.00 0.74 -5.10
N CYS A 461 16.19 0.41 -6.09
CA CYS A 461 14.84 0.90 -6.31
C CYS A 461 14.00 -0.25 -6.88
N GLY A 462 12.73 0.00 -7.16
CA GLY A 462 11.91 -0.94 -7.93
C GLY A 462 12.44 -1.12 -9.36
N PHE A 463 11.97 -2.16 -10.04
CA PHE A 463 12.34 -2.42 -11.44
C PHE A 463 11.48 -1.64 -12.45
N ALA A 464 10.41 -0.98 -11.99
CA ALA A 464 9.57 -0.13 -12.84
C ALA A 464 8.84 0.95 -12.05
N SER A 465 9.31 2.19 -12.10
CA SER A 465 8.60 3.31 -11.43
C SER A 465 7.35 3.76 -12.21
N THR A 466 7.30 3.50 -13.50
CA THR A 466 6.13 3.77 -14.36
C THR A 466 5.92 2.60 -15.31
N GLU A 467 4.81 2.61 -16.04
CA GLU A 467 4.43 1.48 -16.88
C GLU A 467 5.42 1.14 -18.01
N GLU A 468 6.22 2.11 -18.44
CA GLU A 468 7.31 1.92 -19.41
C GLU A 468 8.34 0.90 -18.89
N GLY A 469 8.66 0.95 -17.59
CA GLY A 469 9.66 0.10 -16.93
C GLY A 469 11.10 0.52 -17.19
N ASN A 470 12.05 -0.11 -16.49
CA ASN A 470 13.48 0.09 -16.73
C ASN A 470 13.98 -0.72 -17.93
N ILE A 471 15.13 -0.34 -18.47
CA ILE A 471 15.80 -0.96 -19.63
C ILE A 471 16.58 -2.20 -19.18
N LEU A 472 15.86 -3.26 -18.85
CA LEU A 472 16.37 -4.60 -18.62
C LEU A 472 15.29 -5.64 -18.97
N THR A 473 15.71 -6.88 -19.22
CA THR A 473 14.79 -7.99 -19.49
C THR A 473 14.22 -8.56 -18.19
N GLU A 474 13.10 -9.28 -18.30
CA GLU A 474 12.53 -9.99 -17.16
C GLU A 474 13.52 -11.04 -16.58
N GLU A 475 14.28 -11.72 -17.44
CA GLU A 475 15.30 -12.69 -17.02
C GLU A 475 16.39 -12.01 -16.18
N GLU A 476 16.88 -10.85 -16.61
CA GLU A 476 17.88 -10.06 -15.87
C GLU A 476 17.34 -9.53 -14.54
N GLN A 477 16.08 -9.09 -14.51
CA GLN A 477 15.38 -8.72 -13.26
C GLN A 477 15.40 -9.88 -12.26
N TRP A 478 15.00 -11.08 -12.67
CA TRP A 478 14.99 -12.24 -11.77
C TRP A 478 16.39 -12.69 -11.39
N ALA A 479 17.38 -12.59 -12.29
CA ALA A 479 18.78 -12.85 -11.97
C ALA A 479 19.30 -11.90 -10.87
N LYS A 480 18.87 -10.64 -10.88
CA LYS A 480 19.18 -9.68 -9.80
C LYS A 480 18.51 -10.00 -8.48
N VAL A 481 17.23 -10.41 -8.51
CA VAL A 481 16.54 -10.88 -7.30
C VAL A 481 17.24 -12.10 -6.70
N SER A 482 17.63 -13.07 -7.54
CA SER A 482 18.41 -14.23 -7.09
C SER A 482 19.77 -13.84 -6.52
N LEU A 483 20.49 -12.89 -7.15
CA LEU A 483 21.77 -12.38 -6.63
C LEU A 483 21.62 -11.78 -5.22
N VAL A 484 20.56 -10.98 -4.99
CA VAL A 484 20.26 -10.42 -3.67
C VAL A 484 20.07 -11.51 -2.63
N ILE A 485 19.26 -12.54 -2.94
CA ILE A 485 19.01 -13.67 -2.05
C ILE A 485 20.31 -14.45 -1.78
N ASP A 486 21.11 -14.73 -2.82
CA ASP A 486 22.35 -15.49 -2.72
C ASP A 486 23.43 -14.78 -1.90
N VAL A 487 23.54 -13.46 -2.03
CA VAL A 487 24.45 -12.65 -1.22
C VAL A 487 23.96 -12.61 0.23
N ALA A 488 22.67 -12.38 0.44
CA ALA A 488 22.13 -12.29 1.79
C ALA A 488 22.27 -13.62 2.55
N ASN A 489 22.03 -14.74 1.89
CA ASN A 489 22.26 -16.07 2.47
C ASN A 489 23.73 -16.31 2.81
N GLU A 490 24.68 -15.76 2.05
CA GLU A 490 26.11 -15.88 2.38
C GLU A 490 26.53 -14.99 3.55
N VAL A 491 25.96 -13.78 3.65
CA VAL A 491 26.32 -12.82 4.69
C VAL A 491 25.66 -13.14 6.03
N TRP A 492 24.36 -13.42 6.03
CA TRP A 492 23.56 -13.60 7.24
C TRP A 492 23.21 -15.08 7.51
N GLY A 493 23.37 -15.96 6.53
CA GLY A 493 23.10 -17.39 6.72
C GLY A 493 24.34 -18.18 7.13
N GLN A 494 24.53 -18.44 8.43
CA GLN A 494 24.96 -19.75 8.95
C GLN A 494 24.55 -19.95 10.42
N LYS A 495 23.56 -20.83 10.63
CA LYS A 495 23.78 -22.07 11.39
C LYS A 495 23.13 -23.21 10.62
N ALA A 496 23.96 -24.10 10.08
CA ALA A 496 23.58 -25.50 9.94
C ALA A 496 23.39 -26.12 11.32
#